data_AF-A0A126T7Z5-F1
#
_entry.id   AF-A0A126T7Z5-F1
#
_cell.length_a   1.000
_cell.length_b   1.000
_cell.length_c   1.000
_cell.angle_alpha   90.00
_cell.angle_beta   90.00
_cell.angle_gamma   90.00
#
_symmetry.space_group_name_H-M   'P 1'
#
loop_
_entity.id
_entity.type
_entity.pdbx_description
1 polymer ?
#
loop_
_entity_poly.entity_id
_entity_poly.type
_entity_poly.pdbx_seq_one_letter_code
_entity_poly.pdbx_strand_id
1 'polypeptide(L)'
;MRQFLLIIMTLIALSGCASESCDKDVINILNPNQTSAKLLMDYAKTAVCKTDSTDIAKPTTVEEERKLVLIYDLYVKARSYAILNKVFFWLSLISAVAVFLWPALGVLLKERLGEREWYKSAIVQTTVTGIAALMFAFYSQYKDKQTYTENLMRYAVFSDKPVDELSQKVIEEIGKIDIGFSFSGVFDKKEDK
;
A
#
# COMPACT_ATOMS: atom_id res chain seq x y z
N MET A 1 16.74 46.31 34.72
CA MET A 1 17.72 45.25 34.35
C MET A 1 17.54 43.94 35.11
N ARG A 2 17.40 43.93 36.44
CA ARG A 2 17.30 42.70 37.24
C ARG A 2 16.05 41.83 36.97
N GLN A 3 14.91 42.43 36.66
CA GLN A 3 13.67 41.71 36.29
C GLN A 3 13.72 41.08 34.88
N PHE A 4 14.40 41.73 33.94
CA PHE A 4 14.54 41.22 32.56
C PHE A 4 15.40 39.95 32.52
N LEU A 5 16.42 39.89 33.38
CA LEU A 5 17.33 38.74 33.52
C LEU A 5 16.62 37.51 34.14
N LEU A 6 15.66 37.74 35.05
CA LEU A 6 14.82 36.69 35.63
C LEU A 6 13.86 36.09 34.59
N ILE A 7 13.26 36.90 33.72
CA ILE A 7 12.34 36.44 32.67
C ILE A 7 13.08 35.58 31.63
N ILE A 8 14.29 36.00 31.24
CA ILE A 8 15.14 35.24 30.30
C ILE A 8 15.57 33.90 30.91
N MET A 9 15.95 33.87 32.20
CA MET A 9 16.27 32.63 32.92
C MET A 9 15.09 31.66 32.97
N THR A 10 13.86 32.15 33.21
CA THR A 10 12.66 31.29 33.19
C THR A 10 12.31 30.78 31.79
N LEU A 11 12.52 31.58 30.74
CA LEU A 11 12.31 31.14 29.35
C LEU A 11 13.32 30.05 28.93
N ILE A 12 14.58 30.17 29.36
CA ILE A 12 15.60 29.15 29.11
C ILE A 12 15.29 27.86 29.90
N ALA A 13 14.84 27.97 31.16
CA ALA A 13 14.44 26.81 31.96
C ALA A 13 13.23 26.07 31.38
N LEU A 14 12.28 26.78 30.75
CA LEU A 14 11.12 26.17 30.07
C LEU A 14 11.48 25.55 28.71
N SER A 15 12.57 25.97 28.07
CA SER A 15 13.04 25.39 26.81
C SER A 15 13.74 24.02 26.98
N GLY A 16 14.06 23.62 28.21
CA GLY A 16 14.79 22.38 28.52
C GLY A 16 13.93 21.12 28.69
N CYS A 17 12.59 21.22 28.70
CA CYS A 17 11.71 20.06 28.91
C CYS A 17 11.18 19.42 27.62
N ALA A 18 11.60 19.89 26.44
CA ALA A 18 11.20 19.31 25.15
C ALA A 18 12.16 18.22 24.65
N SER A 19 12.93 17.60 25.54
CA SER A 19 13.65 16.36 25.24
C SER A 19 12.67 15.20 25.30
N GLU A 20 11.89 15.04 24.23
CA GLU A 20 11.12 13.83 23.90
C GLU A 20 11.96 12.59 24.21
N SER A 21 11.57 11.82 25.23
CA SER A 21 12.01 10.45 25.34
C SER A 21 11.31 9.66 24.23
N CYS A 22 11.82 9.77 22.99
CA CYS A 22 11.37 8.94 21.90
C CYS A 22 11.59 7.48 22.31
N ASP A 23 10.50 6.73 22.33
CA ASP A 23 10.49 5.31 22.63
C ASP A 23 11.45 4.61 21.66
N LYS A 24 12.51 4.00 22.19
CA LYS A 24 13.58 3.40 21.38
C LYS A 24 13.03 2.31 20.45
N ASP A 25 11.96 1.64 20.87
CA ASP A 25 11.29 0.60 20.09
C ASP A 25 10.59 1.19 18.86
N VAL A 26 10.03 2.39 18.98
CA VAL A 26 9.42 3.11 17.85
C VAL A 26 10.49 3.59 16.87
N ILE A 27 11.66 3.99 17.33
CA ILE A 27 12.76 4.38 16.44
C ILE A 27 13.27 3.16 15.65
N ASN A 28 13.37 2.00 16.30
CA ASN A 28 13.89 0.77 15.68
C ASN A 28 13.01 0.25 14.52
N ILE A 29 11.71 0.53 14.50
CA ILE A 29 10.81 0.13 13.41
C ILE A 29 10.85 1.08 12.20
N LEU A 30 11.47 2.26 12.31
CA LEU A 30 11.55 3.25 11.23
C LEU A 30 12.68 2.92 10.25
N ASN A 31 12.42 2.01 9.32
CA ASN A 31 13.29 1.73 8.18
C ASN A 31 12.75 2.40 6.90
N PRO A 32 13.58 3.13 6.11
CA PRO A 32 13.13 3.73 4.85
C PRO A 32 12.82 2.70 3.75
N ASN A 33 13.42 1.51 3.80
CA ASN A 33 13.24 0.47 2.78
C ASN A 33 12.20 -0.58 3.20
N GLN A 34 11.02 -0.13 3.60
CA GLN A 34 9.90 -1.01 3.94
C GLN A 34 8.59 -0.51 3.33
N THR A 35 7.62 -1.41 3.22
CA THR A 35 6.27 -1.04 2.77
C THR A 35 5.54 -0.32 3.91
N SER A 36 4.64 0.60 3.55
CA SER A 36 3.80 1.27 4.56
C SER A 36 2.98 0.26 5.35
N ALA A 37 2.54 -0.83 4.73
CA ALA A 37 1.83 -1.90 5.43
C ALA A 37 2.70 -2.55 6.51
N LYS A 38 3.96 -2.86 6.21
CA LYS A 38 4.88 -3.46 7.19
C LYS A 38 5.13 -2.50 8.36
N LEU A 39 5.40 -1.24 8.07
CA LEU A 39 5.61 -0.21 9.09
C LEU A 39 4.43 -0.11 10.07
N LEU A 40 3.21 -0.04 9.53
CA LEU A 40 1.98 0.07 10.33
C LEU A 40 1.70 -1.18 11.17
N MET A 41 1.99 -2.37 10.62
CA MET A 41 1.88 -3.61 11.37
C MET A 41 2.90 -3.68 12.51
N ASP A 42 4.15 -3.31 12.24
CA ASP A 42 5.21 -3.33 13.26
C ASP A 42 4.96 -2.25 14.32
N TYR A 43 4.45 -1.07 13.94
CA TYR A 43 3.96 -0.06 14.88
C TYR A 43 2.82 -0.58 15.76
N ALA A 44 1.82 -1.27 15.18
CA ALA A 44 0.72 -1.85 15.94
C ALA A 44 1.20 -2.91 16.94
N LYS A 45 2.19 -3.74 16.57
CA LYS A 45 2.83 -4.70 17.49
C LYS A 45 3.55 -3.98 18.62
N THR A 46 4.35 -2.96 18.32
CA THR A 46 5.06 -2.20 19.35
C THR A 46 4.09 -1.51 20.29
N ALA A 47 2.94 -1.02 19.80
CA ALA A 47 1.91 -0.41 20.64
C ALA A 47 1.29 -1.41 21.63
N VAL A 48 1.04 -2.65 21.19
CA VAL A 48 0.48 -3.74 22.01
C VAL A 48 1.52 -4.33 22.96
N CYS A 49 2.74 -4.55 22.48
CA CYS A 49 3.81 -5.21 23.23
C CYS A 49 4.69 -4.23 24.00
N LYS A 50 4.20 -3.04 24.38
CA LYS A 50 5.03 -2.06 25.12
C LYS A 50 5.56 -2.69 26.40
N THR A 51 6.87 -2.89 26.43
CA THR A 51 7.59 -3.30 27.63
C THR A 51 7.76 -2.06 28.49
N ASP A 52 7.22 -2.05 29.72
CA ASP A 52 7.55 -0.99 30.67
C ASP A 52 9.06 -1.03 30.96
N SER A 53 9.65 0.10 31.36
CA SER A 53 11.08 0.27 31.70
C SER A 53 11.62 -0.65 32.83
N THR A 54 10.81 -1.59 33.30
CA THR A 54 11.09 -2.61 34.33
C THR A 54 11.09 -4.05 33.79
N ASP A 55 11.03 -4.28 32.47
CA ASP A 55 10.94 -5.63 31.85
C ASP A 55 9.68 -6.43 32.24
N ILE A 56 8.67 -5.77 32.83
CA ILE A 56 7.39 -6.37 33.17
C ILE A 56 6.39 -6.01 32.06
N ALA A 57 5.99 -7.00 31.28
CA ALA A 57 4.91 -6.84 30.30
C ALA A 57 3.63 -6.40 31.01
N LYS A 58 3.15 -5.19 30.74
CA LYS A 58 1.80 -4.78 31.14
C LYS A 58 0.80 -5.67 30.41
N PRO A 59 -0.30 -6.12 31.06
CA PRO A 59 -1.35 -6.81 30.35
C PRO A 59 -1.96 -5.84 29.34
N THR A 60 -1.77 -6.17 28.06
CA THR A 60 -2.46 -5.53 26.93
C THR A 60 -3.97 -5.60 27.19
N THR A 61 -4.70 -4.54 26.88
CA THR A 61 -6.16 -4.64 26.96
C THR A 61 -6.66 -5.63 25.89
N VAL A 62 -7.70 -6.41 26.22
CA VAL A 62 -8.35 -7.32 25.25
C VAL A 62 -8.77 -6.57 23.98
N GLU A 63 -9.08 -5.28 24.11
CA GLU A 63 -9.42 -4.40 22.99
C GLU A 63 -8.23 -4.16 22.04
N GLU A 64 -7.05 -3.82 22.56
CA GLU A 64 -5.84 -3.63 21.77
C GLU A 64 -5.41 -4.91 21.04
N GLU A 65 -5.57 -6.08 21.66
CA GLU A 65 -5.33 -7.37 21.01
C GLU A 65 -6.31 -7.60 19.83
N ARG A 66 -7.60 -7.32 20.03
CA ARG A 66 -8.61 -7.42 18.95
C ARG A 66 -8.30 -6.43 17.82
N LYS A 67 -7.85 -5.21 18.15
CA LYS A 67 -7.42 -4.20 17.17
C LYS A 67 -6.22 -4.70 16.37
N LEU A 68 -5.25 -5.35 17.01
CA LEU A 68 -4.09 -5.94 16.35
C LEU A 68 -4.47 -7.05 15.39
N VAL A 69 -5.40 -7.93 15.77
CA VAL A 69 -5.92 -8.99 14.89
C VAL A 69 -6.57 -8.39 13.63
N LEU A 70 -7.37 -7.32 13.80
CA LEU A 70 -7.99 -6.61 12.68
C LEU A 70 -6.95 -5.98 11.73
N ILE A 71 -5.92 -5.33 12.29
CA ILE A 71 -4.81 -4.76 11.52
C ILE A 71 -4.02 -5.86 10.81
N TYR A 72 -3.85 -7.01 11.44
CA TYR A 72 -3.14 -8.15 10.85
C TYR A 72 -3.89 -8.73 9.64
N ASP A 73 -5.21 -8.84 9.71
CA ASP A 73 -6.02 -9.26 8.55
C ASP A 73 -5.86 -8.30 7.37
N LEU A 74 -5.94 -6.99 7.64
CA LEU A 74 -5.68 -5.94 6.64
C LEU A 74 -4.27 -6.04 6.05
N TYR A 75 -3.26 -6.31 6.89
CA TYR A 75 -1.88 -6.49 6.46
C TYR A 75 -1.73 -7.68 5.49
N VAL A 76 -2.38 -8.81 5.78
CA VAL A 76 -2.37 -9.99 4.92
C VAL A 76 -2.98 -9.67 3.55
N LYS A 77 -4.12 -8.97 3.51
CA LYS A 77 -4.74 -8.53 2.25
C LYS A 77 -3.85 -7.54 1.48
N ALA A 78 -3.30 -6.52 2.15
CA ALA A 78 -2.41 -5.54 1.54
C ALA A 78 -1.16 -6.20 0.92
N ARG A 79 -0.56 -7.16 1.63
CA ARG A 79 0.58 -7.95 1.13
C ARG A 79 0.20 -8.78 -0.09
N SER A 80 -0.99 -9.39 -0.08
CA SER A 80 -1.47 -10.21 -1.20
C SER A 80 -1.66 -9.36 -2.46
N TYR A 81 -2.28 -8.18 -2.35
CA TYR A 81 -2.40 -7.25 -3.46
C TYR A 81 -1.05 -6.70 -3.92
N ALA A 82 -0.11 -6.45 -3.01
CA ALA A 82 1.24 -6.00 -3.38
C ALA A 82 1.99 -7.05 -4.24
N ILE A 83 1.82 -8.34 -3.94
CA ILE A 83 2.41 -9.44 -4.74
C ILE A 83 1.77 -9.46 -6.14
N LEU A 84 0.44 -9.44 -6.22
CA LEU A 84 -0.28 -9.45 -7.51
C LEU A 84 0.08 -8.22 -8.35
N ASN A 85 0.06 -7.04 -7.74
CA ASN A 85 0.48 -5.79 -8.35
C ASN A 85 1.89 -5.91 -8.95
N LYS A 86 2.86 -6.46 -8.21
CA LYS A 86 4.23 -6.66 -8.70
C LYS A 86 4.29 -7.62 -9.89
N VAL A 87 3.51 -8.71 -9.87
CA VAL A 87 3.46 -9.67 -10.99
C VAL A 87 2.88 -9.01 -12.24
N PHE A 88 1.72 -8.36 -12.14
CA PHE A 88 1.07 -7.70 -13.28
C PHE A 88 1.84 -6.48 -13.78
N PHE A 89 2.56 -5.78 -12.90
CA PHE A 89 3.51 -4.74 -13.31
C PHE A 89 4.54 -5.30 -14.29
N TRP A 90 5.22 -6.39 -13.94
CA TRP A 90 6.24 -6.98 -14.83
C TRP A 90 5.63 -7.56 -16.11
N LEU A 91 4.47 -8.21 -16.02
CA LEU A 91 3.77 -8.70 -17.21
C LEU A 91 3.38 -7.55 -18.14
N SER A 92 2.80 -6.48 -17.61
CA SER A 92 2.42 -5.30 -18.41
C SER A 92 3.63 -4.60 -19.03
N LEU A 93 4.75 -4.49 -18.30
CA LEU A 93 5.98 -3.92 -18.80
C LEU A 93 6.55 -4.75 -19.96
N ILE A 94 6.64 -6.07 -19.80
CA ILE A 94 7.14 -6.97 -20.85
C ILE A 94 6.23 -6.92 -22.08
N SER A 95 4.91 -6.97 -21.88
CA SER A 95 3.95 -6.89 -22.98
C SER A 95 4.01 -5.54 -23.70
N ALA A 96 4.18 -4.43 -22.98
CA ALA A 96 4.34 -3.10 -23.58
C ALA A 96 5.63 -3.01 -24.43
N VAL A 97 6.74 -3.55 -23.92
CA VAL A 97 7.99 -3.66 -24.68
C VAL A 97 7.79 -4.55 -25.91
N ALA A 98 7.08 -5.67 -25.78
CA ALA A 98 6.78 -6.54 -26.91
C ALA A 98 5.96 -5.85 -28.00
N VAL A 99 4.92 -5.08 -27.63
CA VAL A 99 4.13 -4.27 -28.57
C VAL A 99 5.02 -3.27 -29.31
N PHE A 100 5.91 -2.59 -28.59
CA PHE A 100 6.81 -1.59 -29.18
C PHE A 100 7.87 -2.23 -30.10
N LEU A 101 8.45 -3.35 -29.69
CA LEU A 101 9.47 -4.05 -30.47
C LEU A 101 8.91 -4.86 -31.64
N TRP A 102 7.62 -5.20 -31.62
CA TRP A 102 6.98 -6.00 -32.67
C TRP A 102 7.23 -5.48 -34.09
N PRO A 103 6.93 -4.21 -34.43
CA PRO A 103 7.20 -3.67 -35.76
C PRO A 103 8.70 -3.63 -36.09
N ALA A 104 9.56 -3.32 -35.11
CA ALA A 104 11.01 -3.28 -35.30
C ALA A 104 11.60 -4.66 -35.62
N LEU A 105 11.12 -5.70 -34.92
CA LEU A 105 11.49 -7.09 -35.17
C LEU A 105 11.09 -7.55 -36.57
N GLY A 106 9.92 -7.14 -37.06
CA GLY A 106 9.47 -7.44 -38.42
C GLY A 106 10.38 -6.87 -39.52
N VAL A 107 11.03 -5.73 -39.27
CA VAL A 107 12.00 -5.14 -40.20
C VAL A 107 13.37 -5.82 -40.09
N LEU A 108 13.90 -5.96 -38.87
CA LEU A 108 15.25 -6.49 -38.64
C LEU A 108 15.38 -7.98 -38.96
N LEU A 109 14.34 -8.77 -38.72
CA LEU A 109 14.37 -10.22 -38.93
C LEU A 109 13.77 -10.64 -40.28
N LYS A 110 13.55 -9.71 -41.21
CA LYS A 110 12.93 -9.98 -42.52
C LYS A 110 13.65 -11.10 -43.29
N GLU A 111 14.98 -11.13 -43.25
CA GLU A 111 15.79 -12.16 -43.93
C GLU A 111 15.78 -13.51 -43.20
N ARG A 112 15.62 -13.50 -41.87
CA ARG A 112 15.72 -14.71 -41.02
C ARG A 112 14.38 -15.40 -40.76
N LEU A 113 13.28 -14.64 -40.75
CA LEU A 113 11.91 -15.14 -40.55
C LEU A 113 11.27 -15.66 -41.84
N GLY A 114 11.90 -15.44 -42.99
CA GLY A 114 11.39 -15.87 -44.30
C GLY A 114 10.00 -15.30 -44.63
N GLU A 115 9.25 -16.02 -45.45
CA GLU A 115 7.89 -15.67 -45.90
C GLU A 115 6.79 -15.93 -44.86
N ARG A 116 7.12 -16.14 -43.58
CA ARG A 116 6.12 -16.51 -42.57
C ARG A 116 5.14 -15.35 -42.32
N GLU A 117 4.00 -15.33 -43.01
CA GLU A 117 3.07 -14.19 -43.03
C GLU A 117 2.47 -13.81 -41.67
N TRP A 118 2.48 -14.72 -40.69
CA TRP A 118 1.85 -14.50 -39.39
C TRP A 118 2.43 -13.31 -38.60
N TYR A 119 3.72 -12.94 -38.77
CA TYR A 119 4.29 -11.77 -38.06
C TYR A 119 3.81 -10.43 -38.63
N LYS A 120 3.33 -10.43 -39.88
CA LYS A 120 2.71 -9.28 -40.55
C LYS A 120 1.20 -9.21 -40.33
N SER A 121 0.62 -10.23 -39.70
CA SER A 121 -0.82 -10.31 -39.48
C SER A 121 -1.28 -9.24 -38.48
N ALA A 122 -2.19 -8.38 -38.92
CA ALA A 122 -2.85 -7.40 -38.06
C ALA A 122 -3.56 -8.05 -36.86
N ILE A 123 -4.01 -9.30 -37.01
CA ILE A 123 -4.66 -10.06 -35.93
C ILE A 123 -3.66 -10.32 -34.79
N VAL A 124 -2.44 -10.75 -35.11
CA VAL A 124 -1.42 -11.06 -34.10
C VAL A 124 -1.01 -9.78 -33.35
N GLN A 125 -0.77 -8.68 -34.07
CA GLN A 125 -0.45 -7.39 -33.48
C GLN A 125 -1.57 -6.89 -32.55
N THR A 126 -2.83 -7.02 -32.98
CA THR A 126 -4.00 -6.63 -32.18
C THR A 126 -4.10 -7.49 -30.92
N THR A 127 -3.90 -8.80 -31.02
CA THR A 127 -3.93 -9.71 -29.86
C THR A 127 -2.83 -9.39 -28.86
N VAL A 128 -1.59 -9.17 -29.32
CA VAL A 128 -0.47 -8.80 -28.45
C VAL A 128 -0.76 -7.47 -27.73
N THR A 129 -1.33 -6.50 -28.45
CA THR A 129 -1.75 -5.21 -27.86
C THR A 129 -2.88 -5.37 -26.86
N GLY A 130 -3.88 -6.21 -27.16
CA GLY A 130 -4.99 -6.52 -26.26
C GLY A 130 -4.53 -7.19 -24.96
N ILE A 131 -3.59 -8.15 -25.05
CA ILE A 131 -2.97 -8.77 -23.88
C ILE A 131 -2.21 -7.71 -23.06
N ALA A 132 -1.43 -6.83 -23.70
CA ALA A 132 -0.72 -5.76 -23.00
C ALA A 132 -1.68 -4.83 -22.23
N ALA A 133 -2.77 -4.41 -22.88
CA ALA A 133 -3.80 -3.59 -22.27
C ALA A 133 -4.48 -4.30 -21.09
N LEU A 134 -4.79 -5.59 -21.23
CA LEU A 134 -5.38 -6.40 -20.18
C LEU A 134 -4.44 -6.54 -18.97
N MET A 135 -3.15 -6.82 -19.19
CA MET A 135 -2.17 -6.90 -18.10
C MET A 135 -2.02 -5.58 -17.37
N PHE A 136 -2.05 -4.46 -18.10
CA PHE A 136 -2.04 -3.13 -17.50
C PHE A 136 -3.32 -2.86 -16.68
N ALA A 137 -4.49 -3.26 -17.17
CA ALA A 137 -5.74 -3.13 -16.43
C ALA A 137 -5.71 -3.91 -15.10
N PHE A 138 -5.21 -5.15 -15.11
CA PHE A 138 -5.00 -5.92 -13.88
C PHE A 138 -4.01 -5.23 -12.93
N TYR A 139 -2.87 -4.75 -13.44
CA TYR A 139 -1.90 -3.99 -12.65
C TYR A 139 -2.55 -2.78 -11.96
N SER A 140 -3.25 -1.94 -12.72
CA SER A 140 -3.92 -0.75 -12.18
C SER A 140 -4.91 -1.12 -11.07
N GLN A 141 -5.73 -2.14 -11.29
CA GLN A 141 -6.71 -2.54 -10.29
C GLN A 141 -6.07 -3.08 -9.02
N TYR A 142 -5.06 -3.94 -9.11
CA TYR A 142 -4.39 -4.45 -7.91
C TYR A 142 -3.62 -3.36 -7.18
N LYS A 143 -3.10 -2.37 -7.91
CA LYS A 143 -2.48 -1.19 -7.32
C LYS A 143 -3.49 -0.38 -6.50
N ASP A 144 -4.68 -0.14 -7.06
CA ASP A 144 -5.76 0.59 -6.36
C ASP A 144 -6.22 -0.15 -5.11
N LYS A 145 -6.43 -1.47 -5.21
CA LYS A 145 -6.78 -2.32 -4.05
C LYS A 145 -5.71 -2.29 -2.97
N GLN A 146 -4.43 -2.39 -3.35
CA GLN A 146 -3.31 -2.29 -2.42
C GLN A 146 -3.34 -0.94 -1.67
N THR A 147 -3.41 0.17 -2.40
CA THR A 147 -3.41 1.51 -1.80
C THR A 147 -4.62 1.73 -0.89
N TYR A 148 -5.79 1.24 -1.30
CA TYR A 148 -7.00 1.33 -0.51
C TYR A 148 -6.88 0.54 0.80
N THR A 149 -6.40 -0.71 0.78
CA THR A 149 -6.19 -1.50 2.01
C THR A 149 -5.14 -0.85 2.91
N GLU A 150 -4.06 -0.29 2.37
CA GLU A 150 -3.07 0.45 3.17
C GLU A 150 -3.69 1.69 3.84
N ASN A 151 -4.57 2.42 3.16
CA ASN A 151 -5.30 3.54 3.75
C ASN A 151 -6.26 3.10 4.85
N LEU A 152 -6.99 2.00 4.64
CA LEU A 152 -7.85 1.41 5.65
C LEU A 152 -7.06 0.96 6.88
N MET A 153 -5.84 0.47 6.67
CA MET A 153 -4.94 0.10 7.76
C MET A 153 -4.40 1.32 8.51
N ARG A 154 -4.09 2.43 7.83
CA ARG A 154 -3.76 3.71 8.49
C ARG A 154 -4.93 4.18 9.35
N TYR A 155 -6.15 4.13 8.82
CA TYR A 155 -7.36 4.46 9.57
C TYR A 155 -7.52 3.53 10.79
N ALA A 156 -7.33 2.23 10.63
CA ALA A 156 -7.43 1.28 11.74
C ALA A 156 -6.38 1.52 12.82
N VAL A 157 -5.13 1.78 12.45
CA VAL A 157 -4.05 2.06 13.41
C VAL A 157 -4.33 3.33 14.21
N PHE A 158 -4.64 4.44 13.54
CA PHE A 158 -4.75 5.77 14.15
C PHE A 158 -6.17 6.16 14.61
N SER A 159 -7.15 5.27 14.47
CA SER A 159 -8.51 5.53 14.93
C SER A 159 -8.62 5.36 16.45
N ASP A 160 -9.24 6.35 17.10
CA ASP A 160 -9.63 6.33 18.52
C ASP A 160 -10.99 5.63 18.76
N LYS A 161 -11.66 5.18 17.69
CA LYS A 161 -12.94 4.48 17.80
C LYS A 161 -12.79 3.11 18.48
N PRO A 162 -13.84 2.66 19.20
CA PRO A 162 -13.88 1.33 19.76
C PRO A 162 -13.79 0.26 18.68
N VAL A 163 -13.16 -0.87 19.03
CA VAL A 163 -12.81 -1.92 18.05
C VAL A 163 -14.04 -2.52 17.36
N ASP A 164 -15.19 -2.57 18.01
CA ASP A 164 -16.42 -3.09 17.40
C ASP A 164 -16.89 -2.19 16.23
N GLU A 165 -16.91 -0.87 16.42
CA GLU A 165 -17.23 0.07 15.33
C GLU A 165 -16.18 0.03 14.21
N LEU A 166 -14.90 -0.09 14.59
CA LEU A 166 -13.82 -0.20 13.63
C LEU A 166 -13.95 -1.47 12.78
N SER A 167 -14.28 -2.60 13.41
CA SER A 167 -14.46 -3.88 12.75
C SER A 167 -15.60 -3.85 11.73
N GLN A 168 -16.74 -3.24 12.08
CA GLN A 168 -17.88 -3.10 11.16
C GLN A 168 -17.50 -2.30 9.92
N LYS A 169 -16.83 -1.16 10.12
CA LYS A 169 -16.35 -0.34 9.00
C LYS A 169 -15.32 -1.08 8.15
N VAL A 170 -14.36 -1.78 8.77
CA VAL A 170 -13.35 -2.55 8.04
C VAL A 170 -14.00 -3.66 7.22
N ILE A 171 -14.98 -4.39 7.78
CA ILE A 171 -15.72 -5.43 7.06
C ILE A 171 -16.48 -4.83 5.88
N GLU A 172 -17.16 -3.70 6.06
CA GLU A 172 -17.88 -3.02 4.98
C GLU A 172 -16.93 -2.61 3.84
N GLU A 173 -15.83 -1.95 4.18
CA GLU A 173 -14.87 -1.46 3.20
C GLU A 173 -14.09 -2.58 2.51
N ILE A 174 -13.70 -3.64 3.23
CA ILE A 174 -13.13 -4.86 2.63
C ILE A 174 -14.15 -5.52 1.71
N GLY A 175 -15.43 -5.58 2.13
CA GLY A 175 -16.51 -6.13 1.32
C GLY A 175 -16.59 -5.46 -0.05
N LYS A 176 -16.45 -4.13 -0.11
CA LYS A 176 -16.42 -3.37 -1.38
C LYS A 176 -15.23 -3.75 -2.28
N ILE A 177 -14.07 -4.07 -1.69
CA ILE A 177 -12.87 -4.49 -2.43
C ILE A 177 -13.02 -5.91 -2.99
N ASP A 178 -13.66 -6.79 -2.22
CA ASP A 178 -13.82 -8.21 -2.54
C ASP A 178 -14.94 -8.48 -3.56
N ILE A 179 -15.80 -7.50 -3.88
CA ILE A 179 -16.82 -7.58 -4.97
C ILE A 179 -16.20 -7.86 -6.37
N GLY A 180 -14.86 -7.82 -6.51
CA GLY A 180 -14.17 -8.34 -7.70
C GLY A 180 -14.08 -7.33 -8.85
N PHE A 181 -14.07 -7.83 -10.10
CA PHE A 181 -14.14 -7.01 -11.31
C PHE A 181 -15.61 -6.71 -11.63
N SER A 182 -16.05 -5.48 -11.36
CA SER A 182 -17.33 -4.99 -11.86
C SER A 182 -17.07 -4.13 -13.10
N PHE A 183 -17.42 -4.66 -14.28
CA PHE A 183 -17.38 -3.87 -15.52
C PHE A 183 -18.43 -2.74 -15.52
N SER A 184 -19.41 -2.78 -14.62
CA SER A 184 -20.47 -1.78 -14.49
C SER A 184 -19.89 -0.37 -14.28
N GLY A 185 -18.84 -0.23 -13.45
CA GLY A 185 -18.22 1.07 -13.15
C GLY A 185 -17.37 1.66 -14.28
N VAL A 186 -16.95 0.84 -15.26
CA VAL A 186 -16.19 1.31 -16.43
C VAL A 186 -17.11 1.93 -17.48
N PHE A 187 -18.37 1.49 -17.53
CA PHE A 187 -19.40 2.04 -18.43
C PHE A 187 -20.28 3.12 -17.77
N ASP A 188 -20.27 3.23 -16.43
CA ASP A 188 -21.06 4.22 -15.67
C ASP A 188 -20.37 5.58 -15.51
N LYS A 189 -19.31 5.87 -16.28
CA LYS A 189 -18.89 7.27 -16.49
C LYS A 189 -19.95 7.96 -17.36
N LYS A 190 -21.08 8.28 -16.73
CA LYS A 190 -22.13 9.12 -17.28
C LYS A 190 -21.48 10.40 -17.80
N GLU A 191 -21.89 10.74 -19.02
CA GLU A 191 -21.74 12.03 -19.64
C GLU A 191 -22.09 13.14 -18.64
N ASP A 192 -21.08 13.81 -18.08
CA ASP A 192 -21.26 15.15 -17.52
C ASP A 192 -21.49 16.08 -18.72
N LYS A 193 -22.78 16.33 -19.01
CA LYS A 193 -23.25 17.48 -19.77
C LYS A 193 -23.74 18.55 -18.81
#